data_AF-A0A2A4QQY0-F1
#
_entry.id   AF-A0A2A4QQY0-F1
#
_cell.length_a   1.000
_cell.length_b   1.000
_cell.length_c   1.000
_cell.angle_alpha   90.00
_cell.angle_beta   90.00
_cell.angle_gamma   90.00
#
_symmetry.space_group_name_H-M   'P 1'
#
loop_
_entity.id
_entity.type
_entity.pdbx_description
1 polymer ?
#
loop_
_entity_poly.entity_id
_entity_poly.type
_entity_poly.pdbx_seq_one_letter_code
_entity_poly.pdbx_strand_id
1 'polypeptide(L)'
;MTTETPSIIDKVNLDVIKDVDYSGIIDVLTEHGTKILIAVTIFVVGKWILRRIVNALKAGMVRAKVDDTLVGFLGNIVFGIGISFVVIAALAQMGIETTSLAAVIGAAGLALAWRY
;
A
#
# COMPACT_ATOMS: atom_id res chain seq x y z
N MET A 1 -45.33 49.75 -18.73
CA MET A 1 -45.04 48.61 -19.63
C MET A 1 -43.64 48.84 -20.20
N THR A 2 -42.57 48.42 -19.50
CA THR A 2 -41.93 47.09 -19.55
C THR A 2 -41.62 46.72 -21.01
N THR A 3 -40.37 46.57 -21.45
CA THR A 3 -39.49 45.47 -21.04
C THR A 3 -38.00 45.76 -21.28
N GLU A 4 -37.19 45.12 -20.45
CA GLU A 4 -35.75 45.24 -20.27
C GLU A 4 -34.92 44.79 -21.50
N THR A 5 -33.72 45.35 -21.61
CA THR A 5 -32.60 44.88 -22.44
C THR A 5 -32.30 43.40 -22.17
N PRO A 6 -31.86 42.64 -23.18
CA PRO A 6 -30.82 41.66 -22.89
C PRO A 6 -29.65 41.78 -23.88
N SER A 7 -28.49 42.04 -23.30
CA SER A 7 -27.15 42.03 -23.85
C SER A 7 -26.87 40.75 -24.66
N ILE A 8 -26.67 40.91 -25.97
CA ILE A 8 -26.20 39.85 -26.88
C ILE A 8 -24.78 39.35 -26.51
N ILE A 9 -24.06 40.05 -25.63
CA ILE A 9 -22.69 39.70 -25.20
C ILE A 9 -22.69 38.66 -24.05
N ASP A 10 -23.83 38.38 -23.41
CA ASP A 10 -23.91 37.48 -22.24
C ASP A 10 -24.18 36.00 -22.60
N LYS A 11 -24.12 35.66 -23.89
CA LYS A 11 -24.20 34.28 -24.39
C LYS A 11 -22.93 33.83 -25.12
N VAL A 12 -21.82 34.55 -24.96
CA VAL A 12 -20.51 33.93 -25.17
C VAL A 12 -20.32 32.97 -24.02
N ASN A 13 -20.64 31.74 -24.34
CA ASN A 13 -20.52 30.53 -23.57
C ASN A 13 -19.08 30.37 -23.01
N LEU A 14 -18.76 31.11 -21.95
CA LEU A 14 -17.58 30.93 -21.12
C LEU A 14 -17.80 29.81 -20.09
N ASP A 15 -19.01 29.24 -20.03
CA ASP A 15 -19.35 28.10 -19.20
C ASP A 15 -18.89 26.77 -19.84
N VAL A 16 -18.84 26.68 -21.18
CA VAL A 16 -18.37 25.46 -21.89
C VAL A 16 -16.88 25.17 -21.72
N ILE A 17 -16.04 26.14 -21.34
CA ILE A 17 -14.62 25.89 -21.03
C ILE A 17 -14.40 25.68 -19.50
N LYS A 18 -15.44 25.85 -18.67
CA LYS A 18 -15.41 25.45 -17.25
C LYS A 18 -16.00 24.07 -16.99
N ASP A 19 -16.69 23.50 -17.98
CA ASP A 19 -17.26 22.15 -17.94
C ASP A 19 -16.32 21.09 -18.55
N VAL A 20 -15.03 21.42 -18.71
CA VAL A 20 -14.03 20.35 -18.66
C VAL A 20 -14.05 19.89 -17.22
N ASP A 21 -14.78 18.80 -17.01
CA ASP A 21 -14.89 17.98 -15.81
C ASP A 21 -13.50 17.59 -15.28
N TYR A 22 -12.83 18.56 -14.66
CA TYR A 22 -11.63 18.32 -13.88
C TYR A 22 -12.02 17.68 -12.54
N SER A 23 -13.27 17.81 -12.08
CA SER A 23 -13.75 17.18 -10.84
C SER A 23 -13.81 15.67 -10.93
N GLY A 24 -14.34 15.05 -12.00
CA GLY A 24 -14.44 13.60 -12.12
C GLY A 24 -13.08 12.91 -12.23
N ILE A 25 -12.13 13.54 -12.93
CA ILE A 25 -10.77 13.01 -13.08
C ILE A 25 -9.95 13.29 -11.81
N ILE A 26 -10.06 14.48 -11.20
CA ILE A 26 -9.36 14.81 -9.96
C ILE A 26 -9.97 14.04 -8.79
N ASP A 27 -11.27 13.79 -8.70
CA ASP A 27 -11.87 12.99 -7.64
C ASP A 27 -11.44 11.53 -7.75
N VAL A 28 -11.43 10.93 -8.95
CA VAL A 28 -10.95 9.54 -9.14
C VAL A 28 -9.43 9.43 -8.94
N LEU A 29 -8.64 10.42 -9.38
CA LEU A 29 -7.19 10.47 -9.10
C LEU A 29 -6.89 10.77 -7.63
N THR A 30 -7.70 11.57 -6.94
CA THR A 30 -7.49 11.90 -5.52
C THR A 30 -7.97 10.74 -4.66
N GLU A 31 -9.05 10.07 -5.01
CA GLU A 31 -9.59 8.92 -4.26
C GLU A 31 -8.72 7.66 -4.41
N HIS A 32 -8.19 7.36 -5.60
CA HIS A 32 -7.25 6.25 -5.79
C HIS A 32 -5.80 6.63 -5.49
N GLY A 33 -5.38 7.85 -5.79
CA GLY A 33 -4.04 8.35 -5.47
C GLY A 33 -3.78 8.42 -3.96
N THR A 34 -4.79 8.80 -3.17
CA THR A 34 -4.70 8.76 -1.70
C THR A 34 -4.51 7.33 -1.19
N LYS A 35 -5.21 6.34 -1.77
CA LYS A 35 -5.04 4.92 -1.39
C LYS A 35 -3.63 4.41 -1.69
N ILE A 36 -3.05 4.78 -2.84
CA ILE A 36 -1.67 4.45 -3.19
C ILE A 36 -0.69 5.12 -2.23
N LEU A 37 -0.89 6.41 -1.92
CA LEU A 37 -0.05 7.14 -0.98
C LEU A 37 -0.07 6.51 0.43
N ILE A 38 -1.25 6.10 0.90
CA ILE A 38 -1.43 5.37 2.16
C ILE A 38 -0.76 4.00 2.09
N ALA A 39 -0.95 3.24 1.00
CA ALA A 39 -0.34 1.92 0.82
C ALA A 39 1.21 1.99 0.86
N VAL A 40 1.80 2.96 0.17
CA VAL A 40 3.25 3.21 0.21
C VAL A 40 3.70 3.59 1.61
N THR A 41 2.94 4.45 2.30
CA THR A 41 3.22 4.84 3.69
C THR A 41 3.20 3.62 4.61
N ILE A 42 2.18 2.76 4.51
CA ILE A 42 2.06 1.51 5.28
C ILE A 42 3.23 0.58 4.95
N PHE A 43 3.62 0.45 3.69
CA PHE A 43 4.73 -0.42 3.30
C PHE A 43 6.07 0.06 3.89
N VAL A 44 6.35 1.36 3.82
CA VAL A 44 7.58 1.96 4.36
C VAL A 44 7.62 1.84 5.89
N VAL A 45 6.52 2.23 6.55
CA VAL A 45 6.40 2.18 8.02
C VAL A 45 6.43 0.72 8.50
N GLY A 46 5.68 -0.17 7.87
CA GLY A 46 5.63 -1.59 8.18
C GLY A 46 7.00 -2.25 8.04
N LYS A 47 7.71 -2.02 6.93
CA LYS A 47 9.08 -2.53 6.73
C LYS A 47 10.06 -1.99 7.78
N TRP A 48 9.90 -0.73 8.19
CA TRP A 48 10.76 -0.14 9.22
C TRP A 48 10.52 -0.76 10.60
N ILE A 49 9.24 -0.86 11.01
CA ILE A 49 8.84 -1.51 12.27
C ILE A 49 9.30 -2.96 12.29
N LEU A 50 9.11 -3.69 11.18
CA LEU A 50 9.46 -5.09 11.10
C LEU A 50 10.96 -5.33 11.27
N ARG A 51 11.81 -4.48 10.68
CA ARG A 51 13.25 -4.54 10.90
C ARG A 51 13.62 -4.33 12.37
N ARG A 52 12.94 -3.39 13.05
CA ARG A 52 13.15 -3.18 14.49
C ARG A 52 12.74 -4.40 15.31
N ILE A 53 11.58 -5.00 15.02
CA ILE A 53 11.09 -6.20 15.71
C ILE A 53 12.03 -7.38 15.51
N VAL A 54 12.46 -7.64 14.28
CA VAL A 54 13.38 -8.75 13.97
C VAL A 54 14.73 -8.56 14.66
N ASN A 55 15.24 -7.33 14.70
CA ASN A 55 16.49 -7.04 15.40
C ASN A 55 16.35 -7.21 16.91
N ALA A 56 15.23 -6.79 17.50
CA ALA A 56 14.94 -7.01 18.91
C ALA A 56 14.81 -8.50 19.24
N LEU A 57 14.14 -9.27 18.38
CA LEU A 57 14.02 -10.71 18.51
C LEU A 57 15.39 -11.39 18.43
N LYS A 58 16.23 -11.02 17.46
CA LYS A 58 17.61 -11.52 17.35
C LYS A 58 18.42 -11.23 18.60
N ALA A 59 18.34 -10.01 19.14
CA ALA A 59 19.00 -9.65 20.39
C ALA A 59 18.52 -10.49 21.58
N GLY A 60 17.21 -10.80 21.64
CA GLY A 60 16.64 -11.70 22.64
C GLY A 60 17.16 -13.14 22.51
N MET A 61 17.22 -13.67 21.29
CA MET A 61 17.71 -15.03 21.03
C MET A 61 19.20 -15.19 21.35
N VAL A 62 20.03 -14.18 21.04
CA VAL A 62 21.44 -14.15 21.44
C VAL A 62 21.58 -14.20 22.97
N ARG A 63 20.76 -13.45 23.69
CA ARG A 63 20.76 -13.46 25.16
C ARG A 63 20.28 -14.80 25.74
N ALA A 64 19.44 -15.52 25.01
CA ALA A 64 18.99 -16.87 25.33
C ALA A 64 20.01 -17.97 24.96
N LYS A 65 21.22 -17.62 24.48
CA LYS A 65 22.27 -18.55 24.04
C LYS A 65 21.82 -19.51 22.93
N VAL A 66 20.96 -19.03 22.03
CA VAL A 66 20.60 -19.75 20.80
C VAL A 66 21.78 -19.68 19.83
N ASP A 67 22.09 -20.78 19.15
CA ASP A 67 23.17 -20.83 18.15
C ASP A 67 22.98 -19.81 17.02
N ASP A 68 24.07 -19.20 16.57
CA ASP A 68 24.06 -18.12 15.57
C ASP A 68 23.36 -18.52 14.26
N THR A 69 23.53 -19.78 13.83
CA THR A 69 22.85 -20.33 12.65
C THR A 69 21.33 -20.31 12.83
N LEU A 70 20.84 -20.69 14.01
CA LEU A 70 19.41 -20.75 14.29
C LEU A 70 18.82 -19.34 14.49
N VAL A 71 19.59 -18.42 15.10
CA VAL A 71 19.25 -17.00 15.20
C VAL A 71 19.06 -16.38 13.81
N GLY A 72 19.98 -16.68 12.88
CA GLY A 72 19.90 -16.23 11.49
C GLY A 72 18.67 -16.81 10.76
N PHE A 73 18.44 -18.11 10.92
CA PHE A 73 17.30 -18.81 10.32
C PHE A 73 15.95 -18.29 10.81
N LEU A 74 15.71 -18.25 12.12
CA LEU A 74 14.48 -17.71 12.71
C LEU A 74 14.28 -16.24 12.35
N GLY A 75 15.36 -15.45 12.40
CA GLY A 75 15.30 -14.03 12.04
C GLY A 75 14.86 -13.81 10.59
N ASN A 76 15.33 -14.64 9.67
CA ASN A 76 14.92 -14.58 8.26
C ASN A 76 13.48 -15.05 8.05
N ILE A 77 13.03 -16.09 8.77
CA ILE A 77 11.63 -16.54 8.73
C ILE A 77 10.69 -15.45 9.22
N VAL A 78 10.96 -14.87 10.39
CA VAL A 78 10.13 -13.82 10.98
C VAL A 78 10.11 -12.58 10.09
N PHE A 79 11.25 -12.21 9.51
CA PHE A 79 11.31 -11.12 8.54
C PHE A 79 10.50 -11.43 7.26
N GLY A 80 10.63 -12.64 6.71
CA GLY A 80 9.92 -13.07 5.50
C GLY A 80 8.40 -13.11 5.69
N ILE A 81 7.93 -13.70 6.79
CA ILE A 81 6.50 -13.73 7.11
C ILE A 81 5.98 -12.33 7.39
N GLY A 82 6.71 -11.56 8.20
CA GLY A 82 6.31 -10.20 8.55
C GLY A 82 6.22 -9.26 7.33
N ILE A 83 7.16 -9.35 6.38
CA ILE A 83 7.12 -8.51 5.18
C ILE A 83 5.98 -8.94 4.26
N SER A 84 5.66 -10.24 4.24
CA SER A 84 4.51 -10.77 3.50
C SER A 84 3.20 -10.16 4.00
N PHE A 85 3.00 -10.08 5.32
CA PHE A 85 1.84 -9.40 5.90
C PHE A 85 1.79 -7.91 5.57
N VAL A 86 2.93 -7.20 5.62
CA VAL A 86 3.00 -5.77 5.27
C VAL A 86 2.62 -5.54 3.81
N VAL A 87 3.10 -6.40 2.90
CA VAL A 87 2.76 -6.34 1.47
C VAL A 87 1.27 -6.61 1.26
N ILE A 88 0.71 -7.64 1.89
CA ILE A 88 -0.72 -7.95 1.82
C ILE A 88 -1.55 -6.76 2.33
N ALA A 89 -1.19 -6.16 3.46
CA ALA A 89 -1.90 -5.01 4.00
C ALA A 89 -1.85 -3.78 3.07
N ALA A 90 -0.69 -3.51 2.46
CA ALA A 90 -0.54 -2.42 1.50
C ALA A 90 -1.40 -2.65 0.23
N LEU A 91 -1.41 -3.89 -0.29
CA LEU A 91 -2.20 -4.26 -1.48
C LEU A 91 -3.71 -4.31 -1.20
N ALA A 92 -4.11 -4.71 0.02
CA ALA A 92 -5.49 -4.66 0.45
C ALA A 92 -6.04 -3.23 0.42
N GLN A 93 -5.23 -2.23 0.80
CA GLN A 93 -5.61 -0.81 0.70
C GLN A 93 -5.80 -0.33 -0.74
N MET A 94 -5.12 -0.97 -1.69
CA MET A 94 -5.29 -0.71 -3.12
C MET A 94 -6.53 -1.40 -3.72
N GLY A 95 -7.27 -2.19 -2.94
CA GLY A 95 -8.43 -2.95 -3.43
C GLY A 95 -8.05 -4.19 -4.24
N ILE A 96 -6.80 -4.65 -4.14
CA ILE A 96 -6.33 -5.86 -4.82
C ILE A 96 -6.77 -7.09 -4.00
N GLU A 97 -7.31 -8.10 -4.68
CA GLU A 97 -7.65 -9.37 -4.04
C GLU A 97 -6.39 -10.10 -3.56
N THR A 98 -6.17 -10.13 -2.25
CA THR A 98 -4.96 -10.71 -1.65
C THR A 98 -5.00 -12.24 -1.53
N THR A 99 -6.13 -12.88 -1.84
CA THR A 99 -6.32 -14.33 -1.72
C THR A 99 -5.36 -15.11 -2.62
N SER A 100 -5.19 -14.68 -3.86
CA SER A 100 -4.26 -15.28 -4.82
C SER A 100 -2.81 -15.15 -4.33
N LEU A 101 -2.46 -14.01 -3.74
CA LEU A 101 -1.14 -13.76 -3.17
C LEU A 101 -0.86 -14.65 -1.96
N ALA A 102 -1.83 -14.84 -1.08
CA ALA A 102 -1.70 -15.74 0.06
C ALA A 102 -1.44 -17.19 -0.38
N ALA A 103 -2.09 -17.66 -1.44
CA ALA A 103 -1.83 -18.98 -2.02
C ALA A 103 -0.39 -19.11 -2.57
N VAL A 104 0.10 -18.10 -3.29
CA VAL A 104 1.48 -18.07 -3.81
C VAL A 104 2.50 -18.03 -2.68
N ILE A 105 2.26 -17.24 -1.63
CA ILE A 105 3.14 -17.17 -0.45
C ILE A 105 3.15 -18.52 0.29
N GLY A 106 2.01 -19.21 0.39
CA GLY A 106 1.94 -20.56 0.94
C GLY A 106 2.78 -21.57 0.15
N ALA A 107 2.69 -21.53 -1.18
CA ALA A 107 3.53 -22.34 -2.06
C ALA A 107 5.03 -21.99 -1.96
N ALA A 108 5.35 -20.69 -1.86
CA ALA A 108 6.72 -20.22 -1.68
C ALA A 108 7.32 -20.66 -0.33
N GLY A 109 6.51 -20.66 0.74
CA GLY A 109 6.92 -21.17 2.05
C GLY A 109 7.28 -22.65 2.04
N LEU A 110 6.47 -23.47 1.34
CA LEU A 110 6.77 -24.89 1.12
C LEU A 110 8.09 -25.09 0.35
N ALA A 111 8.35 -24.27 -0.67
CA ALA A 111 9.59 -24.33 -1.44
C ALA A 111 10.83 -23.96 -0.62
N LEU A 112 10.72 -22.98 0.31
CA LEU A 112 11.81 -22.61 1.21
C LEU A 112 12.17 -23.73 2.19
N ALA A 113 11.22 -24.57 2.59
CA ALA A 113 11.44 -25.70 3.49
C ALA A 113 12.24 -26.85 2.83
N TRP A 114 12.14 -27.01 1.51
CA TRP A 114 12.80 -28.08 0.76
C TRP A 114 14.26 -27.77 0.37
N ARG A 115 14.70 -26.52 0.50
CA ARG A 115 16.01 -26.07 -0.02
C ARG A 115 17.22 -26.42 0.88
N TYR A 116 17.00 -27.08 2.01
CA TYR A 116 18.04 -27.57 2.92
C TYR A 116 17.89 -29.07 3.12
#